data_AF-A0AAN4JGE0-F1
#
_entry.id   AF-A0AAN4JGE0-F1
#
_cell.length_a   1.000
_cell.length_b   1.000
_cell.length_c   1.000
_cell.angle_alpha   90.00
_cell.angle_beta   90.00
_cell.angle_gamma   90.00
#
_symmetry.space_group_name_H-M   'P 1'
#
loop_
_entity.id
_entity.type
_entity.pdbx_description
1 polymer ?
#
loop_
_entity_poly.entity_id
_entity_poly.type
_entity_poly.pdbx_seq_one_letter_code
_entity_poly.pdbx_strand_id
1 'polypeptide(L)'
;YSSGGKSKLGRITKAGDSYLRTLLVQGARSVLIGAGKRTDSFSRWVCMLVERRGYWRAVVAIAAKNARLCWASLHYGDDFRLYSVN
;
A
#
# COMPACT_ATOMS: atom_id res chain seq x y z
N TYR A 1 7.28 -5.66 17.75
CA TYR A 1 8.38 -5.00 18.47
C TYR A 1 8.97 -3.92 17.58
N SER A 2 8.78 -2.64 17.90
CA SER A 2 9.34 -1.50 17.18
C SER A 2 10.06 -0.63 18.20
N SER A 3 11.33 -0.92 18.46
CA SER A 3 12.18 -0.10 19.32
C SER A 3 12.80 1.02 18.49
N GLY A 4 12.52 2.28 18.86
CA GLY A 4 13.24 3.45 18.35
C GLY A 4 12.54 4.22 17.23
N GLY A 5 11.52 5.02 17.60
CA GLY A 5 11.15 6.30 16.98
C GLY A 5 10.78 6.39 15.49
N LYS A 6 10.96 5.33 14.70
CA LYS A 6 10.65 5.29 13.27
C LYS A 6 9.58 4.25 13.02
N SER A 7 8.38 4.70 12.64
CA SER A 7 7.27 3.83 12.26
C SER A 7 7.65 3.04 11.00
N LYS A 8 8.17 1.82 11.20
CA LYS A 8 8.41 0.89 10.10
C LYS A 8 7.11 0.19 9.76
N LEU A 9 6.60 0.42 8.55
CA LEU A 9 5.51 -0.37 8.00
C LEU A 9 5.99 -1.83 7.86
N GLY A 10 5.62 -2.70 8.81
CA GLY A 10 5.82 -4.16 8.73
C GLY A 10 5.20 -4.84 7.49
N ARG A 11 5.53 -6.12 7.29
CA ARG A 11 5.05 -6.95 6.17
C ARG A 11 3.55 -7.22 6.26
N ILE A 12 2.92 -7.51 5.11
CA ILE A 12 1.65 -8.26 5.09
C ILE A 12 1.92 -9.62 5.74
N THR A 13 1.22 -9.92 6.82
CA THR A 13 1.32 -11.19 7.55
C THR A 13 0.65 -12.32 6.78
N LYS A 14 1.05 -13.56 7.06
CA LYS A 14 0.28 -14.74 6.61
C LYS A 14 -1.00 -14.96 7.43
N ALA A 15 -1.09 -14.34 8.62
CA ALA A 15 -2.29 -14.31 9.43
C ALA A 15 -3.40 -13.48 8.77
N GLY A 16 -4.65 -13.95 8.89
CA GLY A 16 -5.83 -13.39 8.23
C GLY A 16 -6.25 -14.16 6.98
N ASP A 17 -7.23 -13.62 6.25
CA ASP A 17 -7.82 -14.25 5.07
C ASP A 17 -6.86 -14.27 3.86
N SER A 18 -6.67 -15.44 3.27
CA SER A 18 -5.77 -15.65 2.13
C SER A 18 -6.33 -15.10 0.81
N TYR A 19 -7.65 -15.12 0.64
CA TYR A 19 -8.34 -14.60 -0.52
C TYR A 19 -8.29 -13.08 -0.56
N LEU A 20 -8.57 -12.41 0.56
CA LEU A 20 -8.47 -10.95 0.68
C LEU A 20 -7.06 -10.46 0.38
N ARG A 21 -6.03 -11.15 0.88
CA ARG A 21 -4.63 -10.86 0.57
C ARG A 21 -4.34 -11.01 -0.93
N THR A 22 -4.92 -12.01 -1.57
CA THR A 22 -4.79 -12.20 -3.03
C THR A 22 -5.43 -11.04 -3.79
N LEU A 23 -6.64 -10.63 -3.41
CA LEU A 23 -7.33 -9.48 -4.01
C LEU A 23 -6.52 -8.19 -3.86
N LEU A 24 -5.97 -7.93 -2.68
CA LEU A 24 -5.12 -6.76 -2.43
C LEU A 24 -3.86 -6.74 -3.31
N VAL A 25 -3.23 -7.90 -3.52
CA VAL A 25 -2.07 -8.03 -4.41
C VAL A 25 -2.46 -7.81 -5.87
N GLN A 26 -3.60 -8.35 -6.33
CA GLN A 26 -4.09 -8.12 -7.69
C GLN A 26 -4.42 -6.65 -7.93
N GLY A 27 -5.13 -6.01 -6.99
CA GLY A 27 -5.42 -4.57 -7.03
C GLY A 27 -4.13 -3.73 -7.06
N ALA A 28 -3.14 -4.09 -6.25
CA ALA A 28 -1.83 -3.42 -6.24
C ALA A 28 -1.09 -3.52 -7.57
N ARG A 29 -1.20 -4.65 -8.30
CA ARG A 29 -0.63 -4.77 -9.65
C ARG A 29 -1.30 -3.82 -10.64
N SER A 30 -2.62 -3.74 -10.61
CA SER A 30 -3.39 -2.81 -11.47
C SER A 30 -2.99 -1.36 -11.22
N VAL A 31 -2.87 -0.96 -9.95
CA VAL A 31 -2.38 0.36 -9.53
C VAL A 31 -0.99 0.65 -10.09
N LEU A 32 -0.06 -0.30 -9.96
CA LEU A 32 1.32 -0.12 -10.41
C LEU A 32 1.43 -0.01 -11.94
N ILE A 33 0.60 -0.74 -12.69
CA ILE A 33 0.51 -0.61 -14.16
C ILE A 33 0.06 0.81 -14.56
N GLY A 34 -0.88 1.39 -13.82
CA GLY A 34 -1.35 2.76 -14.05
C GLY A 34 -0.42 3.86 -13.53
N ALA A 35 0.45 3.57 -12.55
CA ALA A 35 1.24 4.57 -11.83
C ALA A 35 2.21 5.35 -12.74
N GLY A 36 2.80 4.70 -13.76
CA GLY A 36 3.70 5.37 -14.69
C GLY A 36 3.05 6.46 -15.57
N LYS A 37 1.70 6.47 -15.64
CA LYS A 37 0.93 7.44 -16.44
C LYS A 37 0.40 8.60 -15.60
N ARG A 38 0.63 8.58 -14.28
CA ARG A 38 0.06 9.56 -13.34
C ARG A 38 1.18 10.31 -12.63
N THR A 39 0.96 11.60 -12.37
CA THR A 39 1.94 12.49 -11.73
C THR A 39 1.66 12.72 -10.25
N ASP A 40 0.64 12.07 -9.67
CA ASP A 40 0.26 12.23 -8.27
C ASP A 40 1.35 11.73 -7.30
N SER A 41 1.33 12.24 -6.07
CA SER A 41 2.35 11.94 -5.04
C SER A 41 2.44 10.45 -4.72
N PHE A 42 1.33 9.72 -4.80
CA PHE A 42 1.29 8.29 -4.55
C PHE A 42 1.92 7.51 -5.72
N SER A 43 1.59 7.87 -6.96
CA SER A 43 2.17 7.29 -8.18
C SER A 43 3.68 7.52 -8.24
N ARG A 44 4.16 8.72 -7.89
CA ARG A 44 5.60 9.00 -7.75
C ARG A 44 6.26 8.10 -6.70
N TRP A 45 5.61 7.93 -5.54
CA TRP A 45 6.11 7.02 -4.50
C TRP A 45 6.19 5.57 -4.98
N VAL A 46 5.20 5.10 -5.77
CA VAL A 46 5.20 3.78 -6.38
C VAL A 46 6.36 3.62 -7.36
N CYS A 47 6.56 4.55 -8.29
CA CYS A 47 7.67 4.51 -9.26
C CYS A 47 9.03 4.46 -8.56
N MET A 48 9.28 5.34 -7.59
CA MET A 48 10.51 5.33 -6.81
C MET A 48 10.70 4.02 -6.01
N LEU A 49 9.60 3.39 -5.57
CA LEU A 49 9.68 2.13 -4.85
C LEU A 49 10.05 0.97 -5.77
N VAL A 50 9.52 0.96 -7.00
CA VAL A 50 9.89 0.00 -8.05
C VAL A 50 11.38 0.13 -8.37
N GLU A 51 11.88 1.34 -8.56
CA GLU A 51 13.31 1.60 -8.83
C GLU A 51 14.21 1.08 -7.70
N ARG A 52 13.85 1.36 -6.43
CA ARG A 52 14.69 0.97 -5.28
C ARG A 52 14.63 -0.50 -4.91
N ARG A 53 13.50 -1.19 -5.17
CA ARG A 53 13.22 -2.52 -4.60
C ARG A 53 12.76 -3.57 -5.61
N GLY A 54 12.42 -3.18 -6.83
CA GLY A 54 11.90 -4.06 -7.87
C GLY A 54 10.37 -4.25 -7.82
N TYR A 55 9.84 -4.71 -8.95
CA TYR A 55 8.40 -4.83 -9.22
C TYR A 55 7.61 -5.56 -8.14
N TRP A 56 7.93 -6.81 -7.85
CA TRP A 56 7.16 -7.64 -6.92
C TRP A 56 7.18 -7.11 -5.47
N ARG A 57 8.30 -6.53 -5.05
CA ARG A 57 8.40 -5.91 -3.71
C ARG A 57 7.57 -4.63 -3.63
N ALA A 58 7.50 -3.86 -4.72
CA ALA A 58 6.62 -2.70 -4.79
C ALA A 58 5.14 -3.11 -4.75
N VAL A 59 4.72 -4.14 -5.50
CA VAL A 59 3.34 -4.67 -5.47
C VAL A 59 2.92 -5.04 -4.04
N VAL A 60 3.74 -5.81 -3.33
CA VAL A 60 3.43 -6.22 -1.95
C VAL A 60 3.37 -5.02 -1.00
N ALA A 61 4.24 -4.03 -1.19
CA ALA A 61 4.23 -2.82 -0.37
C ALA A 61 3.00 -1.94 -0.61
N ILE A 62 2.53 -1.83 -1.86
CA ILE A 62 1.26 -1.16 -2.20
C ILE A 62 0.09 -1.89 -1.53
N ALA A 63 0.02 -3.22 -1.66
CA ALA A 63 -1.00 -4.01 -0.99
C ALA A 63 -0.98 -3.80 0.53
N ALA A 64 0.21 -3.74 1.14
CA ALA A 64 0.38 -3.51 2.57
C ALA A 64 -0.09 -2.11 3.00
N LYS A 65 0.11 -1.10 2.15
CA LYS A 65 -0.37 0.26 2.38
C LYS A 65 -1.89 0.32 2.26
N ASN A 66 -2.48 -0.30 1.25
CA ASN A 66 -3.92 -0.37 1.06
C ASN A 66 -4.61 -1.09 2.21
N ALA A 67 -4.08 -2.23 2.67
CA ALA A 67 -4.61 -2.97 3.80
C ALA A 67 -4.69 -2.12 5.08
N ARG A 68 -3.68 -1.29 5.34
CA ARG A 68 -3.65 -0.37 6.49
C ARG A 68 -4.66 0.76 6.35
N LEU A 69 -4.87 1.28 5.14
CA LEU A 69 -5.90 2.28 4.87
C LEU A 69 -7.29 1.69 5.13
N CYS A 70 -7.58 0.50 4.59
CA CYS A 70 -8.84 -0.20 4.85
C CYS A 70 -9.04 -0.46 6.35
N TRP A 71 -8.01 -0.95 7.05
CA TRP A 71 -8.09 -1.16 8.50
C TRP A 71 -8.36 0.15 9.25
N ALA A 72 -7.67 1.24 8.91
CA ALA A 72 -7.89 2.53 9.55
C ALA A 72 -9.32 3.03 9.31
N SER A 73 -9.83 2.97 8.08
CA SER A 73 -11.22 3.34 7.79
C SER A 73 -12.23 2.51 8.58
N LEU A 74 -12.04 1.18 8.63
CA LEU A 74 -12.91 0.29 9.39
C LEU A 74 -12.83 0.52 10.91
N HIS A 75 -11.63 0.77 11.43
CA HIS A 75 -11.39 0.91 12.87
C HIS A 75 -11.86 2.26 13.41
N TYR A 76 -11.62 3.35 12.66
CA TYR A 76 -12.00 4.70 13.08
C TYR A 76 -13.41 5.10 12.64
N GLY A 77 -14.06 4.31 11.77
CA GLY A 77 -15.38 4.63 11.23
C GLY A 77 -15.37 5.82 10.26
N ASP A 78 -14.19 6.27 9.85
CA ASP A 78 -14.03 7.33 8.86
C ASP A 78 -14.29 6.80 7.46
N ASP A 79 -15.05 7.56 6.68
CA ASP A 79 -15.13 7.37 5.23
C ASP A 79 -13.73 7.34 4.62
N PHE A 80 -13.58 6.59 3.52
CA PHE A 80 -12.31 6.52 2.80
C PHE A 80 -11.92 7.89 2.25
N ARG A 81 -11.15 8.65 3.05
CA ARG A 81 -10.59 9.94 2.66
C ARG A 81 -9.27 9.70 1.93
N LEU A 82 -9.31 9.85 0.61
CA LEU A 82 -8.08 10.10 -0.14
C LEU A 82 -7.54 11.43 0.37
N TYR A 83 -6.34 11.42 0.96
CA TYR A 83 -5.61 12.65 1.27
C TYR A 83 -5.34 13.38 -0.05
N SER A 84 -6.30 14.23 -0.46
CA SER A 84 -6.12 15.20 -1.52
C SER A 84 -5.10 16.19 -1.01
N VAL A 85 -3.88 16.11 -1.55
CA VAL A 85 -2.85 17.10 -1.28
C VAL A 85 -3.22 18.34 -2.10
N ASN A 86 -3.58 19.43 -1.42
CA ASN A 86 -3.58 20.78 -1.99
C ASN A 86 -2.16 21.14 -2.45
#